data_AF-A0A6V7VFH8-F1
#
_entry.id   AF-A0A6V7VFH8-F1
#
_cell.length_a   1.000
_cell.length_b   1.000
_cell.length_c   1.000
_cell.angle_alpha   90.00
_cell.angle_beta   90.00
_cell.angle_gamma   90.00
#
_symmetry.space_group_name_H-M   'P 1'
#
loop_
_entity.id
_entity.type
_entity.pdbx_description
1 polymer ?
#
loop_
_entity_poly.entity_id
_entity_poly.type
_entity_poly.pdbx_seq_one_letter_code
_entity_poly.pdbx_strand_id
1 'polypeptide(L)'
;MSLDNSNLNEDQQWFDNVENFRPLRGGRRGDTLNKVISSISKISVDEAEKKFQKELLEAEKQEDPLASMCNYVAWFEEHFPSGKRNFFYPILYKICVTYCNMDIYKNDERLLKIWLKLAENFPESSLAVMEFAYLKGSCRNLAKFYICWSEMYQSIEWWNKHARSFNLL
;
A
#
# COMPACT_ATOMS: atom_id res chain seq x y z
N MET A 1 10.36 -45.98 -10.03
CA MET A 1 10.67 -44.84 -9.15
C MET A 1 10.45 -43.60 -10.00
N SER A 2 9.19 -43.19 -10.11
CA SER A 2 8.75 -42.05 -10.92
C SER A 2 9.13 -40.77 -10.18
N LEU A 3 10.04 -39.99 -10.76
CA LEU A 3 10.36 -38.66 -10.27
C LEU A 3 9.12 -37.78 -10.43
N ASP A 4 8.70 -37.21 -9.32
CA ASP A 4 7.49 -36.41 -9.17
C ASP A 4 7.66 -35.07 -9.92
N ASN A 5 7.21 -35.05 -11.18
CA ASN A 5 7.26 -33.89 -12.08
C ASN A 5 6.32 -32.73 -11.66
N SER A 6 5.57 -32.88 -10.56
CA SER A 6 4.66 -31.86 -10.05
C SER A 6 5.40 -30.71 -9.34
N ASN A 7 6.43 -31.01 -8.53
CA ASN A 7 7.18 -30.01 -7.76
C ASN A 7 7.98 -29.04 -8.66
N LEU A 8 8.52 -29.51 -9.78
CA LEU A 8 9.29 -28.67 -10.71
C LEU A 8 8.44 -27.55 -11.32
N ASN A 9 7.13 -27.76 -11.47
CA ASN A 9 6.23 -26.80 -12.11
C ASN A 9 5.77 -25.71 -11.12
N GLU A 10 5.63 -26.04 -9.84
CA GLU A 10 5.35 -25.08 -8.75
C GLU A 10 6.58 -24.22 -8.44
N ASP A 11 7.77 -24.83 -8.37
CA ASP A 11 9.02 -24.12 -8.14
C ASP A 11 9.32 -23.15 -9.30
N GLN A 12 9.10 -23.57 -10.55
CA GLN A 12 9.29 -22.70 -11.72
C GLN A 12 8.31 -21.51 -11.73
N GLN A 13 7.02 -21.74 -11.43
CA GLN A 13 6.04 -20.67 -11.28
C GLN A 13 6.37 -19.73 -10.11
N TRP A 14 6.98 -20.26 -9.04
CA TRP A 14 7.50 -19.46 -7.96
C TRP A 14 8.59 -18.53 -8.49
N PHE A 15 9.67 -19.08 -9.08
CA PHE A 15 10.81 -18.33 -9.63
C PHE A 15 10.38 -17.23 -10.62
N ASP A 16 9.45 -17.53 -11.52
CA ASP A 16 8.95 -16.58 -12.53
C ASP A 16 8.11 -15.44 -11.92
N ASN A 17 7.48 -15.66 -10.76
CA ASN A 17 6.67 -14.67 -10.07
C ASN A 17 7.42 -13.92 -8.95
N VAL A 18 8.56 -14.43 -8.47
CA VAL A 18 9.33 -13.75 -7.40
C VAL A 18 9.80 -12.38 -7.85
N GLU A 19 10.20 -12.25 -9.11
CA GLU A 19 10.62 -10.97 -9.69
C GLU A 19 9.49 -9.93 -9.75
N ASN A 20 8.23 -10.38 -9.77
CA ASN A 20 7.06 -9.50 -9.82
C ASN A 20 6.56 -9.05 -8.44
N PHE A 21 7.12 -9.59 -7.34
CA PHE A 21 6.68 -9.22 -5.99
C PHE A 21 7.41 -7.99 -5.48
N ARG A 22 6.66 -6.91 -5.22
CA ARG A 22 7.20 -5.80 -4.43
C ARG A 22 7.47 -6.23 -3.00
N PRO A 23 8.64 -5.88 -2.42
CA PRO A 23 8.87 -6.02 -1.00
C PRO A 23 7.92 -5.06 -0.25
N LEU A 24 7.09 -5.61 0.62
CA LEU A 24 6.24 -4.84 1.52
C LEU A 24 6.96 -4.69 2.87
N ARG A 25 7.06 -3.47 3.40
CA ARG A 25 7.68 -3.20 4.71
C ARG A 25 7.02 -3.94 5.88
N GLY A 26 5.78 -4.40 5.73
CA GLY A 26 5.03 -5.16 6.75
C GLY A 26 5.02 -6.68 6.58
N GLY A 27 5.72 -7.22 5.58
CA GLY A 27 5.65 -8.64 5.23
C GLY A 27 4.32 -9.06 4.56
N ARG A 28 4.23 -10.32 4.15
CA ARG A 28 2.99 -10.97 3.64
C ARG A 28 2.63 -12.14 4.56
N ARG A 29 1.35 -12.43 4.74
CA ARG A 29 0.92 -13.63 5.47
C ARG A 29 1.31 -14.88 4.66
N GLY A 30 1.91 -15.87 5.31
CA GLY A 30 2.43 -17.10 4.67
C GLY A 30 1.37 -17.88 3.90
N ASP A 31 0.14 -17.97 4.43
CA ASP A 31 -0.96 -18.71 3.80
C ASP A 31 -1.51 -18.02 2.54
N THR A 32 -1.29 -16.70 2.41
CA THR A 32 -1.71 -15.92 1.24
C THR A 32 -0.74 -16.08 0.08
N LEU A 33 0.53 -16.41 0.33
CA LEU A 33 1.53 -16.60 -0.74
C LEU A 33 1.18 -17.77 -1.65
N ASN A 34 0.82 -18.93 -1.08
CA ASN A 34 0.45 -20.11 -1.88
C ASN A 34 -0.90 -19.92 -2.60
N LYS A 35 -1.86 -19.22 -1.97
CA LYS A 35 -3.12 -18.87 -2.62
C LYS A 35 -2.87 -17.91 -3.79
N VAL A 36 -2.11 -16.83 -3.59
CA VAL A 36 -1.77 -15.87 -4.66
C VAL A 36 -1.09 -16.58 -5.83
N ILE A 37 -0.20 -17.55 -5.61
CA ILE A 37 0.42 -18.31 -6.73
C ILE A 37 -0.62 -19.10 -7.53
N SER A 38 -1.56 -19.79 -6.86
CA SER A 38 -2.65 -20.52 -7.53
C SER A 38 -3.80 -19.62 -8.06
N SER A 39 -3.91 -18.40 -7.51
CA SER A 39 -4.96 -17.42 -7.73
C SER A 39 -4.40 -16.06 -8.13
N ILE A 40 -3.33 -16.01 -8.93
CA ILE A 40 -3.07 -14.90 -9.86
C ILE A 40 -4.22 -14.98 -10.89
N SER A 41 -5.42 -14.70 -10.40
CA SER A 41 -6.69 -14.93 -11.05
C SER A 41 -7.23 -13.56 -11.37
N LYS A 42 -7.03 -13.14 -12.63
CA LYS A 42 -8.01 -12.49 -13.52
C LYS A 42 -8.90 -11.34 -13.00
N ILE A 43 -8.73 -10.81 -11.79
CA ILE A 43 -9.57 -9.72 -11.30
C ILE A 43 -9.15 -8.45 -12.04
N SER A 44 -10.10 -7.92 -12.80
CA SER A 44 -9.87 -6.70 -13.57
C SER A 44 -9.83 -5.48 -12.65
N VAL A 45 -9.19 -4.41 -13.12
CA VAL A 45 -9.20 -3.12 -12.41
C VAL A 45 -10.65 -2.62 -12.22
N ASP A 46 -11.52 -2.88 -13.19
CA ASP A 46 -12.93 -2.50 -13.14
C ASP A 46 -13.70 -3.26 -12.05
N GLU A 47 -13.38 -4.53 -11.83
CA GLU A 47 -13.97 -5.33 -10.74
C GLU A 47 -13.50 -4.83 -9.38
N ALA A 48 -12.23 -4.46 -9.25
CA ALA A 48 -11.71 -3.84 -8.03
C ALA A 48 -12.41 -2.49 -7.75
N GLU A 49 -12.61 -1.66 -8.76
CA GLU A 49 -13.32 -0.38 -8.61
C GLU A 49 -14.77 -0.59 -8.16
N LYS A 50 -15.50 -1.53 -8.77
CA LYS A 50 -16.87 -1.86 -8.36
C LYS A 50 -16.92 -2.33 -6.90
N LYS A 51 -15.96 -3.17 -6.50
CA LYS A 51 -15.84 -3.62 -5.10
C LYS A 51 -15.57 -2.45 -4.16
N PHE A 52 -14.68 -1.54 -4.52
CA PHE A 52 -14.39 -0.35 -3.72
C PHE A 52 -15.63 0.52 -3.51
N GLN A 53 -16.37 0.82 -4.57
CA GLN A 53 -17.58 1.65 -4.48
C GLN A 53 -18.64 0.99 -3.61
N LYS A 54 -18.81 -0.34 -3.73
CA LYS A 54 -19.71 -1.11 -2.88
C LYS A 54 -19.31 -1.02 -1.40
N GLU A 55 -18.03 -1.28 -1.10
CA GLU A 55 -17.55 -1.24 0.28
C GLU A 55 -17.61 0.16 0.88
N LEU A 56 -17.40 1.21 0.08
CA LEU A 56 -17.53 2.59 0.53
C LEU A 56 -18.98 2.91 0.95
N LEU A 57 -19.97 2.48 0.15
CA LEU A 57 -21.39 2.65 0.47
C LEU A 57 -21.84 1.82 1.68
N GLU A 58 -21.29 0.62 1.85
CA GLU A 58 -21.59 -0.23 2.99
C GLU A 58 -20.93 0.28 4.28
N ALA A 59 -19.72 0.86 4.17
CA ALA A 59 -18.98 1.42 5.29
C ALA A 59 -19.75 2.57 5.98
N GLU A 60 -20.45 3.43 5.24
CA GLU A 60 -21.26 4.51 5.81
C GLU A 60 -22.34 4.03 6.80
N LYS A 61 -22.75 2.76 6.70
CA LYS A 61 -23.75 2.15 7.58
C LYS A 61 -23.16 1.44 8.80
N GLN A 62 -21.83 1.33 8.86
CA GLN A 62 -21.12 0.66 9.94
C GLN A 62 -20.68 1.66 11.01
N GLU A 63 -20.44 1.15 12.21
CA GLU A 63 -19.91 1.96 13.31
C GLU A 63 -18.44 2.38 13.07
N ASP A 64 -17.65 1.53 12.41
CA ASP A 64 -16.25 1.79 12.03
C ASP A 64 -16.05 1.68 10.51
N PRO A 65 -16.43 2.71 9.73
CA PRO A 65 -16.20 2.75 8.30
C PRO A 65 -14.71 2.65 7.90
N LEU A 66 -13.78 3.12 8.74
CA LEU A 66 -12.35 3.07 8.44
C LEU A 66 -11.85 1.62 8.44
N ALA A 67 -12.36 0.76 9.31
CA ALA A 67 -12.03 -0.67 9.31
C ALA A 67 -12.33 -1.34 7.97
N SER A 68 -13.49 -1.05 7.37
CA SER A 68 -13.84 -1.58 6.04
C SER A 68 -12.87 -1.11 4.96
N MET A 69 -12.45 0.14 5.00
CA MET A 69 -11.43 0.65 4.07
C MET A 69 -10.07 0.02 4.29
N CYS A 70 -9.69 -0.26 5.54
CA CYS A 70 -8.45 -1.00 5.83
C CYS A 70 -8.49 -2.41 5.24
N ASN A 71 -9.64 -3.09 5.34
CA ASN A 71 -9.84 -4.40 4.76
C ASN A 71 -9.78 -4.35 3.23
N TYR A 72 -10.38 -3.34 2.61
CA TYR A 72 -10.27 -3.12 1.16
C TYR A 72 -8.81 -2.95 0.72
N VAL A 73 -8.06 -2.09 1.41
CA VAL A 73 -6.65 -1.80 1.12
C VAL A 73 -5.82 -3.08 1.23
N ALA A 74 -6.02 -3.88 2.27
CA ALA A 74 -5.34 -5.16 2.44
C ALA A 74 -5.71 -6.15 1.32
N TRP A 75 -7.01 -6.29 1.01
CA TRP A 75 -7.49 -7.12 -0.09
C TRP A 75 -6.84 -6.72 -1.42
N PHE A 76 -6.75 -5.41 -1.70
CA PHE A 76 -6.16 -4.92 -2.94
C PHE A 76 -4.68 -5.32 -3.06
N GLU A 77 -3.90 -5.17 -1.98
CA GLU A 77 -2.48 -5.54 -1.98
C GLU A 77 -2.25 -7.05 -2.14
N GLU A 78 -3.17 -7.88 -1.64
CA GLU A 78 -3.13 -9.33 -1.81
C GLU A 78 -3.43 -9.74 -3.27
N HIS A 79 -4.39 -9.07 -3.93
CA HIS A 79 -4.85 -9.44 -5.28
C HIS A 79 -4.05 -8.76 -6.41
N PHE A 80 -3.33 -7.67 -6.12
CA PHE A 80 -2.48 -6.95 -7.09
C PHE A 80 -1.01 -6.91 -6.65
N PRO A 81 -0.31 -8.07 -6.60
CA PRO A 81 1.05 -8.18 -6.08
C PRO A 81 2.10 -7.38 -6.86
N SER A 82 1.93 -7.27 -8.19
CA SER A 82 2.79 -6.47 -9.09
C SER A 82 2.55 -4.96 -8.94
N GLY A 83 1.49 -4.57 -8.22
CA GLY A 83 1.05 -3.21 -8.03
C GLY A 83 0.31 -2.63 -9.24
N LYS A 84 -0.73 -1.85 -8.97
CA LYS A 84 -1.43 -1.00 -9.95
C LYS A 84 -1.44 0.43 -9.42
N ARG A 85 -0.26 1.06 -9.31
CA ARG A 85 -0.08 2.38 -8.68
C ARG A 85 -1.09 3.42 -9.16
N ASN A 86 -1.26 3.54 -10.48
CA ASN A 86 -2.17 4.53 -11.10
C ASN A 86 -3.63 4.37 -10.66
N PHE A 87 -4.04 3.16 -10.28
CA PHE A 87 -5.38 2.87 -9.79
C PHE A 87 -5.47 2.91 -8.26
N PHE A 88 -4.43 2.41 -7.59
CA PHE A 88 -4.40 2.34 -6.12
C PHE A 88 -4.25 3.72 -5.46
N TYR A 89 -3.44 4.61 -6.06
CA TYR A 89 -3.20 5.94 -5.54
C TYR A 89 -4.50 6.77 -5.39
N PRO A 90 -5.37 6.89 -6.43
CA PRO A 90 -6.66 7.56 -6.29
C PRO A 90 -7.54 7.01 -5.16
N ILE A 91 -7.55 5.69 -4.97
CA ILE A 91 -8.32 5.05 -3.89
C ILE A 91 -7.77 5.44 -2.52
N LEU A 92 -6.46 5.30 -2.32
CA LEU A 92 -5.80 5.69 -1.07
C LEU A 92 -6.03 7.18 -0.76
N TYR A 93 -5.94 8.04 -1.78
CA TYR A 93 -6.19 9.48 -1.65
C TYR A 93 -7.62 9.75 -1.21
N LYS A 94 -8.60 9.11 -1.87
CA LYS A 94 -10.02 9.26 -1.52
C LYS A 94 -10.28 8.83 -0.07
N ILE A 95 -9.76 7.68 0.35
CA ILE A 95 -9.87 7.23 1.75
C ILE A 95 -9.26 8.28 2.69
N CYS A 96 -8.02 8.72 2.45
CA CYS A 96 -7.36 9.70 3.31
C CYS A 96 -8.18 11.00 3.46
N VAL A 97 -8.66 11.56 2.36
CA VAL A 97 -9.43 12.82 2.36
C VAL A 97 -10.82 12.66 3.00
N THR A 98 -11.46 11.50 2.84
CA THR A 98 -12.76 11.21 3.47
C THR A 98 -12.62 11.11 4.99
N TYR A 99 -11.65 10.35 5.49
CA TYR A 99 -11.55 10.04 6.92
C TYR A 99 -10.68 11.02 7.72
N CYS A 100 -9.83 11.84 7.08
CA CYS A 100 -9.00 12.80 7.82
C CYS A 100 -9.80 13.91 8.52
N ASN A 101 -11.02 14.20 8.05
CA ASN A 101 -11.87 15.24 8.62
C ASN A 101 -12.75 14.73 9.77
N MET A 102 -12.80 13.41 9.99
CA MET A 102 -13.58 12.83 11.08
C MET A 102 -12.73 12.80 12.35
N ASP A 103 -13.19 13.49 13.40
CA ASP A 103 -12.42 13.63 14.65
C ASP A 103 -12.08 12.29 15.30
N ILE A 104 -12.96 11.27 15.16
CA ILE A 104 -12.74 9.92 15.67
C ILE A 104 -11.51 9.22 15.05
N TYR A 105 -11.11 9.60 13.83
CA TYR A 105 -9.96 9.02 13.13
C TYR A 105 -8.74 9.94 13.07
N LYS A 106 -8.83 11.12 13.68
CA LYS A 106 -7.82 12.17 13.58
C LYS A 106 -6.43 11.71 14.00
N ASN A 107 -6.33 10.79 14.95
CA ASN A 107 -5.06 10.20 15.40
C ASN A 107 -5.11 8.66 15.38
N ASP A 108 -5.85 8.08 14.44
CA ASP A 108 -5.92 6.62 14.29
C ASP A 108 -4.68 6.09 13.55
N GLU A 109 -4.01 5.09 14.12
CA GLU A 109 -2.83 4.47 13.51
C GLU A 109 -3.13 3.78 12.17
N ARG A 110 -4.36 3.31 11.98
CA ARG A 110 -4.80 2.69 10.72
C ARG A 110 -4.86 3.74 9.62
N LEU A 111 -5.38 4.93 9.91
CA LEU A 111 -5.38 6.04 8.96
C LEU A 111 -3.94 6.47 8.64
N LEU A 112 -3.05 6.52 9.63
CA LEU A 112 -1.62 6.78 9.39
C LEU A 112 -1.00 5.76 8.44
N LYS A 113 -1.29 4.46 8.59
CA LYS A 113 -0.79 3.43 7.66
C LYS A 113 -1.25 3.70 6.22
N ILE A 114 -2.48 4.16 6.01
CA ILE A 114 -3.01 4.49 4.69
C ILE A 114 -2.31 5.74 4.13
N TRP A 115 -2.06 6.77 4.95
CA TRP A 115 -1.26 7.94 4.57
C TRP A 115 0.16 7.55 4.12
N LEU A 116 0.83 6.67 4.86
CA LEU A 116 2.15 6.19 4.49
C LEU A 116 2.13 5.40 3.18
N LYS A 117 1.11 4.55 2.97
CA LYS A 117 0.91 3.87 1.68
C LYS A 117 0.67 4.86 0.54
N LEU A 118 -0.09 5.93 0.78
CA LEU A 118 -0.31 6.98 -0.21
C LEU A 118 1.02 7.65 -0.59
N ALA A 119 1.85 7.96 0.40
CA ALA A 119 3.18 8.55 0.20
C ALA A 119 4.11 7.61 -0.59
N GLU A 120 4.09 6.30 -0.33
CA GLU A 120 4.86 5.29 -1.08
C GLU A 120 4.39 5.10 -2.53
N ASN A 121 3.13 5.46 -2.83
CA ASN A 121 2.54 5.32 -4.16
C ASN A 121 2.44 6.64 -4.93
N PHE A 122 2.80 7.77 -4.32
CA PHE A 122 2.82 9.07 -4.99
C PHE A 122 4.09 9.22 -5.84
N PRO A 123 3.97 9.55 -7.13
CA PRO A 123 5.11 9.52 -8.06
C PRO A 123 6.14 10.64 -7.86
N GLU A 124 5.75 11.78 -7.30
CA GLU A 124 6.64 12.95 -7.21
C GLU A 124 7.43 12.99 -5.90
N SER A 125 6.74 13.14 -4.75
CA SER A 125 7.41 13.32 -3.46
C SER A 125 6.56 12.82 -2.29
N SER A 126 7.04 11.78 -1.61
CA SER A 126 6.43 11.28 -0.38
C SER A 126 6.32 12.35 0.71
N LEU A 127 7.21 13.35 0.71
CA LEU A 127 7.16 14.49 1.63
C LEU A 127 5.90 15.34 1.44
N ALA A 128 5.47 15.56 0.18
CA ALA A 128 4.29 16.35 -0.11
C ALA A 128 3.01 15.71 0.46
N VAL A 129 2.95 14.37 0.49
CA VAL A 129 1.83 13.64 1.11
C VAL A 129 1.83 13.82 2.62
N MET A 130 2.99 13.75 3.27
CA MET A 130 3.09 13.97 4.71
C MET A 130 2.78 15.42 5.10
N GLU A 131 3.24 16.39 4.31
CA GLU A 131 2.89 17.80 4.49
C GLU A 131 1.38 18.01 4.33
N PHE A 132 0.75 17.38 3.33
CA PHE A 132 -0.69 17.45 3.14
C PHE A 132 -1.47 16.85 4.32
N ALA A 133 -1.05 15.68 4.83
CA ALA A 133 -1.63 15.07 6.02
C ALA A 133 -1.49 16.00 7.25
N TYR A 134 -0.31 16.61 7.40
CA TYR A 134 -0.07 17.61 8.44
C TYR A 134 -1.03 18.79 8.29
N LEU A 135 -1.14 19.43 7.12
CA LEU A 135 -2.04 20.56 6.88
C LEU A 135 -3.51 20.21 7.17
N LYS A 136 -3.94 18.98 6.84
CA LYS A 136 -5.29 18.48 7.14
C LYS A 136 -5.55 18.21 8.64
N GLY A 137 -4.54 18.27 9.49
CA GLY A 137 -4.71 17.98 10.91
C GLY A 137 -4.77 16.49 11.23
N SER A 138 -4.41 15.63 10.28
CA SER A 138 -4.45 14.18 10.43
C SER A 138 -3.15 13.66 11.04
N CYS A 139 -3.27 12.71 11.95
CA CYS A 139 -2.21 11.94 12.59
C CYS A 139 -1.16 12.77 13.36
N ARG A 140 -1.42 14.05 13.65
CA ARG A 140 -0.44 14.97 14.26
C ARG A 140 0.01 14.56 15.66
N ASN A 141 -0.79 13.81 16.41
CA ASN A 141 -0.40 13.39 17.77
C ASN A 141 0.28 12.01 17.80
N LEU A 142 0.52 11.39 16.65
CA LEU A 142 1.19 10.10 16.57
C LEU A 142 2.70 10.32 16.40
N ALA A 143 3.51 9.85 17.36
CA ALA A 143 4.97 9.92 17.25
C ALA A 143 5.48 9.26 15.96
N LYS A 144 4.86 8.15 15.55
CA LYS A 144 5.17 7.43 14.30
C LYS A 144 5.04 8.30 13.06
N PHE A 145 4.13 9.28 13.04
CA PHE A 145 3.98 10.21 11.92
C PHE A 145 5.29 10.97 11.68
N TYR A 146 5.85 11.57 12.73
CA TYR A 146 7.08 12.35 12.64
C TYR A 146 8.31 11.48 12.37
N ILE A 147 8.38 10.28 12.96
CA ILE A 147 9.47 9.33 12.68
C ILE A 147 9.53 9.01 11.19
N CYS A 148 8.42 8.57 10.60
CA CYS A 148 8.37 8.25 9.18
C CYS A 148 8.63 9.48 8.30
N TRP A 149 8.15 10.67 8.70
CA TRP A 149 8.41 11.90 7.96
C TRP A 149 9.91 12.25 7.96
N SER A 150 10.58 12.18 9.12
CA SER A 150 12.03 12.39 9.23
C SER A 150 12.84 11.38 8.42
N GLU A 151 12.45 10.11 8.41
CA GLU A 151 13.07 9.07 7.58
C GLU A 151 12.97 9.39 6.08
N MET A 152 11.84 9.93 5.61
CA MET A 152 11.66 10.34 4.22
C MET A 152 12.61 11.50 3.85
N TYR A 153 12.78 12.48 4.73
CA TYR A 153 13.74 13.57 4.52
C TYR A 153 15.17 13.05 4.39
N GLN A 154 15.60 12.20 5.33
CA GLN A 154 16.94 11.62 5.32
C GLN A 154 17.21 10.83 4.03
N SER A 155 16.25 10.03 3.57
CA SER A 155 16.37 9.28 2.33
C SER A 155 16.65 10.20 1.13
N ILE A 156 15.92 11.31 1.00
CA ILE A 156 16.09 12.27 -0.09
C ILE A 156 17.46 12.96 -0.03
N GLU A 157 17.91 13.36 1.17
CA GLU A 157 19.24 13.94 1.35
C GLU A 157 20.36 12.97 0.94
N TRP A 158 20.21 11.70 1.31
CA TRP A 158 21.15 10.66 0.95
C TRP A 158 21.18 10.47 -0.57
N TRP A 159 20.03 10.37 -1.24
CA TRP A 159 19.96 10.30 -2.70
C TRP A 159 20.66 11.49 -3.36
N ASN A 160 20.40 12.71 -2.90
CA ASN A 160 21.01 13.91 -3.44
C ASN A 160 22.54 13.93 -3.25
N LYS A 161 23.02 13.49 -2.09
CA LYS A 161 24.46 13.39 -1.81
C LYS A 161 25.15 12.39 -2.73
N HIS A 162 24.55 11.20 -2.92
CA HIS A 162 25.11 10.17 -3.79
C HIS A 162 25.05 10.57 -5.27
N ALA A 163 23.93 11.13 -5.74
CA ALA A 163 23.80 11.62 -7.12
C ALA A 163 24.89 12.65 -7.48
N ARG A 164 25.21 13.55 -6.54
CA ARG A 164 26.32 14.51 -6.72
C ARG A 164 27.69 13.84 -6.79
N SER A 165 27.95 12.79 -6.01
CA SER A 165 29.23 12.07 -6.11
C SER A 165 29.39 11.30 -7.42
N PHE A 166 28.31 10.82 -8.03
CA PHE A 166 28.36 10.12 -9.33
C PHE A 166 28.50 11.08 -10.51
N ASN A 167 27.95 12.30 -10.43
CA ASN A 167 28.10 13.32 -11.47
C ASN A 167 29.45 14.08 -11.42
N LEU A 168 30.36 13.70 -10.50
CA LEU A 168 31.70 14.27 -10.34
C LEU A 168 32.82 13.32 -10.84
N LEU A 169 32.46 12.26 -11.57
CA LEU A 169 33.35 11.39 -12.35
C LEU A 169 32.99 11.50 -13.84
#